data_AF-A0A962RXM9-F1
#
_entry.id   AF-A0A962RXM9-F1
#
_cell.length_a   1.000
_cell.length_b   1.000
_cell.length_c   1.000
_cell.angle_alpha   90.00
_cell.angle_beta   90.00
_cell.angle_gamma   90.00
#
_symmetry.space_group_name_H-M   'P 1'
#
loop_
_entity.id
_entity.type
_entity.pdbx_description
1 polymer ?
#
loop_
_entity_poly.entity_id
_entity_poly.type
_entity_poly.pdbx_seq_one_letter_code
_entity_poly.pdbx_strand_id
1 'polypeptide(L)' 'DFFQALIDRMWDEGTGSATRPAAALVLTEPPYIDRGEVTDKGSINQRSVLSHRVAEVERLFTEVKDDEVIVPRR' A
#
# COMPACT_ATOMS: atom_id res chain seq x y z
N ASP A 1 10.64 12.29 1.41
CA ASP A 1 11.86 11.45 1.41
C ASP A 1 11.79 10.20 2.27
N PHE A 2 11.16 10.21 3.46
CA PHE A 2 11.06 9.01 4.32
C PHE A 2 10.37 7.80 3.66
N PHE A 3 9.12 7.97 3.18
CA PHE A 3 8.36 6.86 2.60
C PHE A 3 9.02 6.29 1.36
N GLN A 4 9.60 7.14 0.53
CA GLN A 4 10.37 6.69 -0.62
C GLN A 4 11.56 5.81 -0.18
N ALA A 5 12.37 6.24 0.80
CA ALA A 5 13.47 5.43 1.31
C ALA A 5 13.01 4.12 1.95
N LEU A 6 11.83 4.10 2.60
CA LEU A 6 11.23 2.89 3.14
C LEU A 6 10.89 1.88 2.03
N ILE A 7 10.24 2.34 0.96
CA ILE A 7 9.84 1.49 -0.17
C ILE A 7 11.06 0.98 -0.94
N ASP A 8 12.06 1.84 -1.17
CA ASP A 8 13.34 1.45 -1.79
C ASP A 8 14.00 0.32 -0.97
N ARG A 9 14.10 0.48 0.35
CA ARG A 9 14.67 -0.53 1.25
C ARG A 9 13.90 -1.85 1.26
N MET A 10 12.56 -1.80 1.30
CA MET A 10 11.73 -3.01 1.26
C MET A 10 11.90 -3.77 -0.05
N TRP A 11 12.04 -3.05 -1.17
CA TRP A 11 12.32 -3.65 -2.47
C TRP A 11 13.68 -4.38 -2.48
N ASP A 12 14.73 -3.72 -1.98
CA ASP A 12 16.09 -4.26 -1.95
C ASP A 12 16.24 -5.47 -1.02
N GLU A 13 15.64 -5.41 0.18
CA GLU A 13 15.69 -6.48 1.19
C GLU A 13 14.80 -7.68 0.83
N GLY A 14 13.75 -7.48 0.03
CA GLY A 14 12.83 -8.53 -0.35
C GLY A 14 13.51 -9.62 -1.18
N THR A 15 13.16 -10.89 -0.93
CA THR A 15 13.72 -12.07 -1.62
C THR A 15 12.76 -12.71 -2.61
N GLY A 16 11.51 -12.23 -2.67
CA GLY A 16 10.48 -12.70 -3.60
C GLY A 16 9.39 -11.67 -3.82
N SER A 17 8.45 -11.95 -4.73
CA SER A 17 7.37 -11.01 -5.08
C SER A 17 6.46 -10.67 -3.90
N ALA A 18 6.27 -11.59 -2.96
CA ALA A 18 5.48 -11.34 -1.75
C ALA A 18 6.12 -10.33 -0.78
N THR A 19 7.43 -10.06 -0.91
CA THR A 19 8.19 -9.17 -0.03
C THR A 19 8.81 -7.98 -0.76
N ARG A 20 8.47 -7.75 -2.04
CA ARG A 20 8.94 -6.62 -2.85
C ARG A 20 7.77 -5.76 -3.32
N PRO A 21 7.41 -4.68 -2.60
CA PRO A 21 6.33 -3.79 -3.02
C PRO A 21 6.74 -3.04 -4.30
N ALA A 22 5.97 -3.19 -5.39
CA ALA A 22 6.25 -2.53 -6.67
C ALA A 22 5.67 -1.10 -6.76
N ALA A 23 4.69 -0.79 -5.92
CA ALA A 23 4.06 0.52 -5.80
C ALA A 23 3.47 0.66 -4.38
N ALA A 24 3.39 1.89 -3.88
CA ALA A 24 2.76 2.21 -2.60
C ALA A 24 2.07 3.57 -2.65
N LEU A 25 0.95 3.69 -1.93
CA LEU A 25 0.22 4.94 -1.76
C LEU A 25 0.06 5.18 -0.26
N VAL A 26 0.43 6.36 0.21
CA VAL A 26 0.30 6.73 1.63
C VAL A 26 -1.09 7.33 1.83
N LEU A 27 -1.88 6.71 2.71
CA LEU A 27 -3.24 7.16 3.01
C LEU A 27 -3.23 8.07 4.24
N THR A 28 -4.00 9.15 4.19
CA THR A 28 -4.20 10.06 5.32
C THR A 28 -5.18 9.50 6.35
N GLU A 29 -6.13 8.68 5.90
CA GLU A 29 -7.11 8.02 6.76
C GLU A 29 -6.58 6.67 7.25
N PRO A 30 -6.59 6.41 8.57
CA PRO A 30 -6.24 5.09 9.08
C PRO A 30 -7.26 4.03 8.65
N PRO A 31 -6.94 2.73 8.80
CA PRO A 31 -7.91 1.65 8.63
C PRO A 31 -9.12 1.81 9.57
N TYR A 32 -10.33 1.61 9.04
CA TYR A 32 -11.56 1.72 9.82
C TYR A 32 -11.95 0.39 10.48
N ILE A 33 -12.11 0.40 11.81
CA ILE A 33 -12.62 -0.76 12.55
C ILE A 33 -14.08 -1.06 12.22
N ASP A 34 -14.91 -0.03 12.04
CA ASP A 34 -16.35 -0.18 11.75
C ASP A 34 -16.62 -0.78 10.37
N ARG A 35 -15.68 -0.62 9.43
CA ARG A 35 -15.71 -1.27 8.10
C ARG A 35 -15.03 -2.65 8.11
N GLY A 36 -14.47 -3.04 9.25
CA GLY A 36 -13.72 -4.28 9.41
C GLY A 36 -12.41 -4.32 8.62
N GLU A 37 -11.81 -3.16 8.30
CA GLU A 37 -10.50 -3.07 7.63
C GLU A 37 -9.37 -3.49 8.58
N VAL A 38 -9.57 -3.31 9.88
CA VAL A 38 -8.68 -3.71 10.96
C VAL A 38 -9.45 -4.48 12.02
N THR A 39 -8.83 -5.50 12.60
CA THR A 39 -9.40 -6.28 13.70
C THR A 39 -9.18 -5.61 15.06
N ASP A 40 -9.89 -6.08 16.08
CA ASP A 40 -9.66 -5.72 17.49
C ASP A 40 -8.20 -5.96 17.95
N LYS A 41 -7.53 -6.95 17.35
CA LYS A 41 -6.13 -7.31 17.57
C LYS A 41 -5.14 -6.53 16.68
N GLY A 42 -5.61 -5.58 15.88
CA GLY A 42 -4.78 -4.72 15.04
C GLY A 42 -4.29 -5.36 13.73
N SER A 43 -4.78 -6.54 13.35
CA SER A 43 -4.45 -7.13 12.05
C SER A 43 -5.29 -6.53 10.93
N ILE A 44 -4.69 -6.35 9.74
CA ILE A 44 -5.38 -5.84 8.56
C ILE A 44 -6.19 -6.95 7.89
N ASN A 45 -7.46 -6.67 7.62
CA ASN A 45 -8.32 -7.51 6.80
C ASN A 45 -8.21 -7.09 5.34
N GLN A 46 -7.31 -7.74 4.60
CA GLN A 46 -7.06 -7.43 3.20
C GLN A 46 -8.34 -7.42 2.35
N ARG A 47 -9.25 -8.37 2.56
CA ARG A 47 -10.51 -8.44 1.79
C ARG A 47 -11.38 -7.21 2.01
N SER A 48 -11.51 -6.76 3.25
CA SER A 48 -12.29 -5.55 3.58
C SER A 48 -11.62 -4.30 2.99
N VAL A 49 -10.30 -4.15 3.15
CA VAL A 49 -9.55 -3.03 2.58
C VAL A 49 -9.72 -2.95 1.05
N LEU A 50 -9.54 -4.07 0.34
CA LEU A 50 -9.70 -4.11 -1.12
C LEU A 50 -11.12 -3.74 -1.56
N SER A 51 -12.15 -4.08 -0.78
CA SER A 51 -13.54 -3.74 -1.08
C SER A 51 -13.89 -2.28 -0.78
N HIS A 52 -13.32 -1.68 0.27
CA HIS A 52 -13.66 -0.32 0.70
C HIS A 52 -12.74 0.77 0.14
N ARG A 53 -11.56 0.40 -0.37
CA ARG A 53 -10.54 1.32 -0.90
C ARG A 53 -10.23 1.05 -2.36
N VAL A 54 -11.25 0.70 -3.14
CA VAL A 54 -11.11 0.33 -4.55
C VAL A 54 -10.47 1.46 -5.37
N ALA A 55 -10.83 2.72 -5.09
CA ALA A 55 -10.26 3.86 -5.80
C ALA A 55 -8.75 4.01 -5.55
N GLU A 56 -8.31 3.86 -4.30
CA GLU A 56 -6.89 3.88 -3.94
C GLU A 56 -6.13 2.70 -4.56
N VAL A 57 -6.76 1.53 -4.62
CA VAL A 57 -6.18 0.35 -5.27
C VAL A 57 -6.04 0.58 -6.78
N GLU A 58 -7.05 1.12 -7.44
CA GLU A 58 -6.98 1.44 -8.88
C GLU A 58 -5.85 2.41 -9.20
N ARG A 59 -5.60 3.39 -8.32
CA ARG A 59 -4.44 4.31 -8.44
C ARG A 59 -3.10 3.59 -8.43
N LEU A 60 -2.96 2.48 -7.69
CA LEU A 60 -1.72 1.69 -7.69
C LEU A 60 -1.47 0.93 -9.00
N PHE A 61 -2.54 0.67 -9.77
CA PHE A 61 -2.49 -0.16 -10.99
C PHE A 61 -2.71 0.61 -12.29
N THR A 62 -2.92 1.94 -12.24
CA THR A 62 -3.11 2.74 -13.44
C THR A 62 -1.82 2.88 -14.24
N GLU A 63 -1.95 2.94 -15.57
CA GLU A 63 -0.83 3.28 -16.47
C GLU A 63 -0.58 4.79 -16.53
N VAL A 64 -1.56 5.60 -16.11
CA VAL A 64 -1.41 7.05 -16.03
C VAL A 64 -0.57 7.38 -14.81
N LYS A 65 0.45 8.22 -15.00
CA LYS A 65 1.32 8.67 -13.90
C LYS A 65 0.48 9.36 -12.81
N ASP A 66 0.57 8.82 -11.59
CA ASP A 66 0.04 9.42 -10.36
C ASP A 66 1.22 9.86 -9.49
N ASP A 67 1.35 11.16 -9.25
CA ASP A 67 2.49 11.74 -8.53
C ASP A 67 2.51 11.38 -7.03
N GLU A 68 1.41 10.87 -6.47
CA GLU A 68 1.36 10.42 -5.07
C GLU A 68 1.72 8.92 -4.94
N VAL A 69 1.74 8.18 -6.05
CA VAL A 69 2.15 6.77 -6.04
C VAL A 69 3.67 6.67 -6.01
N ILE A 70 4.17 6.08 -4.93
CA ILE A 70 5.58 5.84 -4.69
C ILE A 70 5.98 4.51 -5.35
N VAL A 71 6.90 4.57 -6.29
CA VAL A 71 7.52 3.39 -6.90
C VAL A 71 8.98 3.26 -6.45
N PRO A 72 9.51 2.03 -6.23
CA PRO A 72 10.90 1.85 -5.87
C PRO A 72 11.85 2.46 -6.90
N ARG A 73 12.84 3.21 -6.43
CA ARG A 73 13.96 3.68 -7.25
C ARG A 73 14.96 2.53 -7.36
N ARG A 74 15.03 1.94 -8.55
CA ARG A 74 15.96 0.84 -8.88
C ARG A 74 17.36 1.35 -9.17
#